data_AF-A0A0E9NRY6-F1
#
_entry.id   AF-A0A0E9NRY6-F1
#
_cell.length_a   1.000
_cell.length_b   1.000
_cell.length_c   1.000
_cell.angle_alpha   90.00
_cell.angle_beta   90.00
_cell.angle_gamma   90.00
#
_symmetry.space_group_name_H-M   'P 1'
#
loop_
_entity.id
_entity.type
_entity.pdbx_description
1 polymer ?
#
loop_
_entity_poly.entity_id
_entity_poly.type
_entity_poly.pdbx_seq_one_letter_code
_entity_poly.pdbx_strand_id
1 'polypeptide(L)' 'MAEEIDEWDKRIQDTGCAKENEAVLICYADKGRDWRACKEEVAKFKACHDRYVKMKEAAEGVKLVR' A
#
# COMPACT_ATOMS: atom_id res chain seq x y z
N MET A 1 -4.49 -25.79 2.10
CA MET A 1 -5.25 -24.82 1.29
C MET A 1 -4.37 -23.58 1.28
N ALA A 2 -3.66 -23.31 0.19
CA ALA A 2 -3.04 -21.99 0.08
C ALA A 2 -4.21 -21.05 -0.21
N GLU A 3 -4.45 -20.07 0.67
CA GLU A 3 -5.32 -18.96 0.30
C GLU A 3 -4.78 -18.39 -1.00
N GLU A 4 -5.63 -18.35 -2.02
CA GLU A 4 -5.27 -17.79 -3.31
C GLU A 4 -4.90 -16.34 -3.05
N ILE A 5 -3.61 -16.01 -3.16
CA ILE A 5 -3.14 -14.64 -2.96
C ILE A 5 -3.79 -13.85 -4.08
N ASP A 6 -4.80 -13.06 -3.73
CA ASP A 6 -5.52 -12.22 -4.67
C ASP A 6 -4.52 -11.30 -5.39
N GLU A 7 -4.78 -11.00 -6.67
CA GLU A 7 -3.93 -10.14 -7.49
C GLU A 7 -3.66 -8.78 -6.82
N TRP A 8 -4.58 -8.26 -6.00
CA TRP A 8 -4.37 -7.08 -5.18
C TRP A 8 -3.35 -7.31 -4.06
N ASP A 9 -3.48 -8.37 -3.27
CA ASP A 9 -2.52 -8.71 -2.22
C ASP A 9 -1.13 -8.94 -2.79
N LYS A 10 -1.04 -9.63 -3.93
CA LYS A 10 0.24 -9.82 -4.64
C LYS A 10 0.89 -8.49 -5.01
N ARG A 11 0.13 -7.56 -5.59
CA ARG A 11 0.65 -6.23 -5.95
C ARG A 11 1.16 -5.47 -4.73
N ILE A 12 0.45 -5.54 -3.60
CA ILE A 12 0.88 -4.90 -2.35
C ILE A 12 2.16 -5.57 -1.80
N GLN A 13 2.26 -6.90 -1.84
CA GLN A 13 3.47 -7.62 -1.45
C GLN A 13 4.68 -7.23 -2.31
N ASP A 14 4.50 -7.12 -3.63
CA ASP A 14 5.56 -6.71 -4.57
C ASP A 14 6.09 -5.28 -4.28
N THR A 15 5.29 -4.42 -3.63
CA THR A 15 5.75 -3.08 -3.22
C THR A 15 6.65 -3.09 -1.98
N GLY A 16 6.60 -4.15 -1.18
CA GLY A 16 7.21 -4.19 0.16
C GLY A 16 6.48 -3.35 1.23
N CYS A 17 5.32 -2.78 0.92
CA CYS A 17 4.53 -1.90 1.80
C CYS A 17 3.31 -2.57 2.43
N ALA A 18 3.31 -3.92 2.52
CA ALA A 18 2.17 -4.69 3.02
C ALA A 18 1.78 -4.34 4.46
N LYS A 19 2.77 -4.07 5.32
CA LYS A 19 2.54 -3.71 6.72
C LYS A 19 1.81 -2.38 6.85
N GLU A 20 2.22 -1.36 6.09
CA GLU A 20 1.56 -0.06 6.10
C GLU A 20 0.17 -0.11 5.48
N ASN A 21 -0.03 -0.94 4.46
CA ASN A 21 -1.36 -1.20 3.87
C ASN A 21 -2.30 -1.86 4.88
N GLU A 22 -1.85 -2.90 5.58
CA GLU A 22 -2.62 -3.58 6.63
C GLU A 22 -3.02 -2.60 7.74
N ALA A 23 -2.12 -1.70 8.16
CA ALA A 23 -2.44 -0.67 9.14
C ALA A 23 -3.57 0.26 8.69
N VAL A 24 -3.61 0.64 7.39
CA VAL A 24 -4.71 1.42 6.82
C VAL A 24 -6.03 0.63 6.85
N LEU A 25 -6.00 -0.65 6.48
CA LEU A 25 -7.19 -1.51 6.49
C LEU A 25 -7.76 -1.69 7.89
N ILE A 26 -6.89 -1.92 8.88
CA ILE A 26 -7.27 -2.04 10.29
C ILE A 26 -7.94 -0.73 10.75
N CYS A 27 -7.29 0.42 10.54
CA CYS A 27 -7.89 1.70 10.91
C CYS A 27 -9.23 1.94 10.20
N TYR A 28 -9.32 1.63 8.90
CA TYR A 28 -10.55 1.78 8.14
C TYR A 28 -11.68 0.93 8.71
N ALA A 29 -11.41 -0.33 9.10
CA ALA A 29 -12.38 -1.20 9.75
C ALA A 29 -12.80 -0.63 11.12
N ASP A 30 -11.84 -0.20 11.94
CA ASP A 30 -12.08 0.33 13.30
C ASP A 30 -12.85 1.66 13.30
N LYS A 31 -12.65 2.51 12.28
CA LYS A 31 -13.29 3.83 12.16
C LYS A 31 -14.61 3.80 11.41
N GLY A 32 -15.24 2.63 11.30
CA GLY A 32 -16.55 2.51 10.65
C GLY A 32 -16.49 2.82 9.15
N ARG A 33 -15.38 2.45 8.51
CA ARG A 33 -15.10 2.68 7.09
C ARG A 33 -14.91 4.16 6.72
N ASP A 34 -14.39 4.97 7.64
CA ASP A 34 -13.98 6.35 7.37
C ASP A 34 -12.46 6.48 7.23
N TRP A 35 -11.98 6.48 5.99
CA TRP A 35 -10.56 6.69 5.69
C TRP A 35 -10.06 8.09 6.09
N ARG A 36 -10.95 9.09 6.24
CA ARG A 36 -10.55 10.44 6.66
C ARG A 36 -10.06 10.48 8.11
N ALA A 37 -10.43 9.47 8.91
CA ALA A 37 -9.96 9.30 10.27
C ALA A 37 -8.57 8.61 10.34
N CYS A 38 -8.08 8.03 9.24
CA CYS A 38 -6.86 7.22 9.16
C CYS A 38 -5.69 7.97 8.50
N LYS A 39 -5.60 9.28 8.72
CA LYS A 39 -4.62 10.14 8.03
C LYS A 39 -3.18 9.71 8.31
N GLU A 40 -2.90 9.23 9.52
CA GLU A 40 -1.56 8.82 9.91
C GLU A 40 -1.13 7.54 9.18
N GLU A 41 -1.99 6.52 9.17
CA GLU A 41 -1.77 5.23 8.51
C GLU A 41 -1.63 5.45 7.00
N VAL A 42 -2.51 6.26 6.41
CA VAL A 42 -2.45 6.62 4.98
C VAL A 42 -1.15 7.36 4.65
N ALA A 43 -0.68 8.26 5.52
CA ALA A 43 0.59 8.96 5.31
C ALA A 43 1.79 8.01 5.34
N LYS A 44 1.80 7.02 6.26
CA LYS A 44 2.84 5.98 6.33
C LYS A 44 2.84 5.12 5.07
N PHE A 45 1.67 4.63 4.65
CA PHE A 45 1.53 3.86 3.42
C PHE A 45 1.99 4.65 2.20
N LYS A 46 1.55 5.90 2.06
CA LYS A 46 1.99 6.78 0.96
C LYS A 46 3.49 7.00 0.97
N ALA A 47 4.11 7.19 2.12
CA ALA A 47 5.56 7.36 2.22
C ALA A 47 6.32 6.11 1.77
N CYS A 48 5.84 4.92 2.13
CA CYS A 48 6.41 3.66 1.65
C CYS A 48 6.22 3.51 0.13
N HIS A 49 4.99 3.70 -0.36
CA HIS A 49 4.66 3.53 -1.77
C HIS A 49 5.41 4.53 -2.66
N ASP A 50 5.61 5.78 -2.20
CA ASP A 50 6.42 6.77 -2.91
C ASP A 50 7.89 6.33 -3.08
N ARG A 51 8.44 5.53 -2.15
CA ARG A 51 9.80 4.96 -2.29
C ARG A 51 9.83 3.84 -3.32
N TYR A 52 8.83 2.96 -3.29
CA TYR A 52 8.66 1.90 -4.30
C TYR A 52 8.56 2.49 -5.71
N VAL A 53 7.73 3.53 -5.89
CA VAL A 53 7.59 4.24 -7.18
C VAL A 53 8.95 4.75 -7.65
N LYS A 54 9.67 5.52 -6.82
CA LYS A 54 10.99 6.05 -7.21
C LYS A 54 11.98 4.96 -7.58
N MET A 55 11.99 3.85 -6.84
CA MET A 55 12.86 2.70 -7.14
C MET A 55 12.49 2.08 -8.50
N LYS A 56 11.20 1.86 -8.77
CA LYS A 56 10.73 1.28 -10.03
C LYS A 56 10.96 2.21 -11.22
N GLU A 57 10.71 3.51 -11.05
CA GLU A 57 11.01 4.51 -12.08
C GLU A 57 12.51 4.53 -12.41
N ALA A 58 13.38 4.41 -11.40
CA ALA A 58 14.83 4.33 -11.61
C ALA A 58 15.28 3.01 -12.25
N ALA A 59 14.63 1.89 -11.92
CA ALA A 59 14.97 0.57 -12.44
C ALA A 59 14.47 0.34 -13.88
N GLU A 60 13.31 0.88 -14.23
CA GLU A 60 12.62 0.61 -15.51
C GLU A 60 12.64 1.82 -16.46
N GLY A 61 13.04 3.01 -16.00
CA GLY A 61 13.07 4.22 -16.82
C GLY A 61 11.68 4.74 -17.23
N VAL A 62 10.61 4.24 -16.60
CA VAL A 62 9.21 4.60 -16.88
C VAL A 62 8.64 5.37 -15.70
N LYS A 63 7.91 6.45 -15.97
CA LYS A 63 7.21 7.23 -14.94
C LYS A 63 5.93 6.49 -14.51
N LEU A 64 5.83 6.12 -13.23
CA LEU A 64 4.64 5.46 -12.70
C LEU A 64 3.60 6.52 -12.32
N VAL A 65 2.41 6.46 -12.91
CA VAL A 65 1.29 7.34 -12.52
C VAL A 65 0.70 6.83 -11.21
N ARG A 66 0.61 7.73 -10.22
CA ARG A 66 0.05 7.46 -8.88
C ARG A 66 -1.48 7.48 -8.89
#